data_AF-A0A101Y0M5-F1
#
_entry.id   AF-A0A101Y0M5-F1
#
_cell.length_a   1.000
_cell.length_b   1.000
_cell.length_c   1.000
_cell.angle_alpha   90.00
_cell.angle_beta   90.00
_cell.angle_gamma   90.00
#
_symmetry.space_group_name_H-M   'P 1'
#
loop_
_entity.id
_entity.type
_entity.pdbx_description
1 polymer ?
#
loop_
_entity_poly.entity_id
_entity_poly.type
_entity_poly.pdbx_seq_one_letter_code
_entity_poly.pdbx_strand_id
1 'polypeptide(L)'
;MRHYQLPYTPIVMPRSKKYGNNYWNSKGPKVDRDVILYSDLEYDHWVRIETTPDVIEYCEQPLEITYVLNDKQHRTIFDMCELHRNGSRIFVEVKYEKT
;
A
#
# COMPACT_ATOMS: atom_id res chain seq x y z
N MET A 1 5.87 24.52 9.31
CA MET A 1 5.09 23.26 9.27
C MET A 1 6.10 22.12 9.24
N ARG A 2 5.96 21.06 10.05
CA ARG A 2 6.86 19.90 9.94
C ARG A 2 6.50 19.18 8.63
N HIS A 3 7.46 19.05 7.73
CA HIS A 3 7.31 18.25 6.52
C HIS A 3 7.36 16.78 6.92
N TYR A 4 6.20 16.20 7.23
CA TYR A 4 6.10 14.76 7.35
C TYR A 4 6.05 14.21 5.93
N GLN A 5 7.10 13.46 5.56
CA GLN A 5 7.12 12.67 4.34
C GLN A 5 7.33 11.20 4.67
N LEU A 6 6.77 10.33 3.85
CA LEU A 6 7.06 8.90 3.90
C LEU A 6 8.44 8.63 3.28
N PRO A 7 9.34 7.91 3.98
CA PRO A 7 10.66 7.55 3.46
C PRO A 7 10.59 6.28 2.59
N TYR A 8 9.52 6.09 1.83
CA TYR A 8 9.26 4.88 1.06
C TYR A 8 9.03 5.19 -0.41
N THR A 9 9.46 4.25 -1.25
CA THR A 9 9.17 4.24 -2.68
C THR A 9 8.49 2.91 -3.01
N PRO A 10 7.47 2.90 -3.88
CA PRO A 10 6.73 1.69 -4.17
C PRO A 10 7.64 0.63 -4.80
N ILE A 11 7.58 -0.58 -4.25
CA ILE A 11 8.29 -1.74 -4.79
C ILE A 11 7.52 -2.24 -6.00
N VAL A 12 8.11 -2.11 -7.19
CA VAL A 12 7.49 -2.58 -8.43
C VAL A 12 7.46 -4.11 -8.45
N MET A 13 6.26 -4.68 -8.39
CA MET A 13 6.06 -6.13 -8.48
C MET A 13 5.82 -6.58 -9.92
N PRO A 14 6.29 -7.78 -10.31
CA PRO A 14 6.00 -8.35 -11.62
C PRO A 14 4.50 -8.63 -11.78
N ARG A 15 3.94 -8.22 -12.94
CA ARG A 15 2.52 -8.35 -13.30
C ARG A 15 2.02 -9.80 -13.43
N SER A 16 2.93 -10.79 -13.45
CA SER A 16 2.67 -12.17 -13.88
C SER A 16 2.35 -13.19 -12.78
N LYS A 17 2.09 -12.77 -11.52
CA LYS A 17 2.01 -13.74 -10.43
C LYS A 17 0.76 -14.65 -10.44
N LYS A 18 -0.37 -14.25 -11.05
CA LYS A 18 -1.54 -15.12 -11.31
C LYS A 18 -2.32 -14.61 -12.54
N TYR A 19 -2.62 -15.51 -13.50
CA TYR A 19 -3.57 -15.21 -14.58
C TYR A 19 -4.92 -14.78 -13.97
N GLY A 20 -5.47 -13.64 -14.40
CA GLY A 20 -6.77 -13.13 -13.94
C GLY A 20 -6.75 -12.16 -12.75
N ASN A 21 -5.58 -11.62 -12.36
CA ASN A 21 -5.52 -10.56 -11.35
C ASN A 21 -5.81 -9.18 -11.99
N ASN A 22 -6.68 -8.40 -11.35
CA ASN A 22 -6.93 -7.02 -11.75
C ASN A 22 -5.71 -6.14 -11.46
N TYR A 23 -5.35 -5.31 -12.42
CA TYR A 23 -4.21 -4.41 -12.36
C TYR A 23 -4.71 -2.99 -12.62
N TRP A 24 -4.47 -2.11 -11.66
CA TRP A 24 -4.91 -0.72 -11.75
C TRP A 24 -3.69 0.19 -11.81
N ASN A 25 -3.76 1.18 -12.69
CA ASN A 25 -2.81 2.29 -12.75
C ASN A 25 -3.62 3.59 -12.75
N SER A 26 -3.38 4.44 -11.77
CA SER A 26 -4.07 5.72 -11.64
C SER A 26 -3.11 6.80 -11.14
N LYS A 27 -3.39 8.05 -11.48
CA LYS A 27 -2.68 9.19 -10.89
C LYS A 27 -3.16 9.34 -9.44
N GLY A 28 -2.24 9.49 -8.50
CA GLY A 28 -2.53 9.77 -7.09
C GLY A 28 -2.42 11.27 -6.77
N PRO A 29 -3.53 12.02 -6.65
CA PRO A 29 -3.49 13.46 -6.38
C PRO A 29 -2.70 13.85 -5.12
N LYS A 30 -2.76 13.06 -4.04
CA LYS A 30 -2.00 13.34 -2.80
C LYS A 30 -0.49 13.10 -2.90
N VAL A 31 -0.05 12.29 -3.85
CA VAL A 31 1.35 11.83 -3.97
C VAL A 31 2.03 12.32 -5.26
N ASP A 32 1.27 12.95 -6.15
CA ASP A 32 1.68 13.45 -7.47
C ASP A 32 2.47 12.43 -8.32
N ARG A 33 2.10 11.15 -8.23
CA ARG A 33 2.70 10.07 -9.02
C ARG A 33 1.67 9.03 -9.40
N ASP A 34 2.05 8.14 -10.31
CA ASP A 34 1.25 6.97 -10.62
C ASP A 34 1.25 6.02 -9.41
N VAL A 35 0.09 5.44 -9.16
CA VAL A 35 -0.18 4.45 -8.11
C VAL A 35 -0.52 3.13 -8.81
N ILE A 36 0.22 2.08 -8.48
CA ILE A 36 0.07 0.76 -9.10
C ILE A 36 -0.52 -0.22 -8.08
N LEU A 37 -1.67 -0.80 -8.40
CA LEU A 37 -2.41 -1.69 -7.50
C LEU A 37 -2.68 -3.03 -8.18
N TYR A 38 -2.55 -4.11 -7.42
CA TYR A 38 -2.48 -5.48 -7.95
C TYR A 38 -3.73 -6.32 -7.65
N SER A 39 -4.78 -5.70 -7.11
CA SER A 39 -6.10 -6.28 -6.91
C SER A 39 -7.19 -5.20 -6.83
N ASP A 40 -8.46 -5.60 -6.98
CA ASP A 40 -9.60 -4.69 -6.76
C ASP A 40 -9.68 -4.21 -5.33
N LEU A 41 -9.35 -5.07 -4.36
CA LEU A 41 -9.39 -4.69 -2.95
C LEU A 41 -8.33 -3.64 -2.62
N GLU A 42 -7.14 -3.71 -3.23
CA GLU A 42 -6.14 -2.65 -3.15
C GLU A 42 -6.65 -1.35 -3.79
N TYR A 43 -7.35 -1.44 -4.92
CA TYR A 43 -7.98 -0.29 -5.58
C TYR A 43 -9.05 0.38 -4.72
N ASP A 44 -9.99 -0.39 -4.18
CA ASP A 44 -11.04 0.11 -3.31
C ASP A 44 -10.45 0.76 -2.04
N HIS A 45 -9.42 0.13 -1.47
CA HIS A 45 -8.67 0.69 -0.35
C HIS A 45 -7.99 2.01 -0.72
N TRP A 46 -7.36 2.07 -1.89
CA TRP A 46 -6.71 3.29 -2.38
C TRP A 46 -7.72 4.44 -2.57
N VAL A 47 -8.88 4.19 -3.17
CA VAL A 47 -9.94 5.21 -3.32
C VAL A 47 -10.35 5.77 -1.96
N ARG A 48 -10.48 4.91 -0.94
CA ARG A 48 -10.80 5.34 0.42
C ARG A 48 -9.71 6.25 1.01
N ILE A 49 -8.43 5.87 0.94
CA ILE A 49 -7.35 6.68 1.52
C ILE A 49 -7.12 7.97 0.74
N GLU A 50 -7.26 7.94 -0.59
CA GLU A 50 -7.14 9.12 -1.45
C GLU A 50 -8.20 10.16 -1.09
N THR A 51 -9.40 9.71 -0.74
CA THR A 51 -10.52 10.59 -0.37
C THR A 51 -10.59 10.92 1.12
N THR A 52 -9.80 10.26 1.99
CA THR A 52 -9.80 10.52 3.44
C THR A 52 -8.99 11.77 3.79
N PRO A 53 -9.58 12.84 4.36
CA PRO A 53 -8.87 14.10 4.57
C PRO A 53 -7.67 14.03 5.52
N ASP A 54 -7.69 13.09 6.46
CA ASP A 54 -6.64 12.93 7.48
C ASP A 54 -5.38 12.22 6.96
N VAL A 55 -5.50 11.49 5.85
CA VAL A 55 -4.35 10.91 5.14
C VAL A 55 -3.74 11.98 4.25
N ILE A 56 -2.48 12.34 4.51
CA ILE A 56 -1.77 13.41 3.78
C ILE A 56 -0.80 12.87 2.72
N GLU A 57 -0.35 11.64 2.87
CA GLU A 57 0.53 10.95 1.93
C GLU A 57 0.37 9.44 2.11
N TYR A 58 0.70 8.67 1.08
CA TYR A 58 0.73 7.21 1.17
C TYR A 58 1.74 6.61 0.19
N CYS A 59 2.09 5.35 0.42
CA CYS A 59 2.94 4.56 -0.46
C CYS A 59 2.41 3.14 -0.55
N GLU A 60 1.97 2.74 -1.74
CA GLU A 60 1.66 1.35 -2.07
C GLU A 60 2.94 0.52 -2.06
N GLN A 61 2.83 -0.74 -1.67
CA GLN A 61 3.94 -1.70 -1.67
C GLN A 61 5.26 -1.12 -1.10
N PRO A 62 5.23 -0.49 0.09
CA PRO A 62 6.28 0.42 0.55
C PRO A 62 7.53 -0.29 1.07
N LEU A 63 7.36 -1.53 1.56
CA LEU A 63 8.40 -2.23 2.30
C LEU A 63 8.18 -3.75 2.24
N GLU A 64 9.21 -4.48 1.85
CA GLU A 64 9.30 -5.93 2.04
C GLU A 64 9.96 -6.22 3.39
N ILE A 65 9.31 -7.03 4.23
CA ILE A 65 9.88 -7.51 5.48
C ILE A 65 10.07 -9.02 5.45
N THR A 66 11.05 -9.47 6.23
CA THR A 66 11.27 -10.88 6.53
C THR A 66 11.09 -11.08 8.03
N TYR A 67 10.33 -12.10 8.43
CA TYR A 67 10.08 -12.41 9.83
C TYR A 67 9.98 -13.91 10.07
N VAL A 68 10.17 -14.34 11.31
CA VAL A 68 10.01 -15.75 11.71
C VAL A 68 8.69 -15.91 12.45
N LEU A 69 7.88 -16.87 12.00
CA LEU A 69 6.62 -17.25 12.66
C LEU A 69 6.51 -18.77 12.64
N ASN A 70 6.34 -19.37 13.81
CA ASN A 70 6.33 -20.83 14.01
C ASN A 70 7.57 -21.52 13.41
N ASP A 71 8.75 -20.99 13.74
CA ASP A 71 10.08 -21.46 13.27
C ASP A 71 10.26 -21.50 11.75
N LYS A 72 9.39 -20.80 11.01
CA LYS A 72 9.47 -20.65 9.55
C LYS A 72 9.74 -19.20 9.20
N GLN A 73 10.64 -18.99 8.25
CA GLN A 73 10.90 -17.68 7.68
C GLN A 73 9.80 -17.34 6.67
N HIS A 74 9.18 -16.19 6.85
CA HIS A 74 8.15 -15.63 5.97
C HIS A 74 8.63 -14.31 5.39
N ARG A 75 8.11 -13.99 4.22
CA ARG A 75 8.38 -12.73 3.53
C ARG A 75 7.06 -12.12 3.10
N THR A 76 6.87 -10.85 3.39
CA THR A 76 5.65 -10.13 3.02
C THR A 76 5.97 -8.71 2.59
N ILE A 77 5.17 -8.19 1.68
CA ILE A 77 5.15 -6.79 1.30
C ILE A 77 3.79 -6.28 1.76
N PHE A 78 3.76 -5.14 2.46
CA PHE A 78 2.51 -4.52 2.85
C PHE A 78 1.83 -3.88 1.64
N ASP A 79 0.51 -3.96 1.55
CA ASP A 79 -0.22 -3.35 0.44
C ASP A 79 -0.09 -1.81 0.42
N MET A 80 -0.08 -1.15 1.60
CA MET A 80 -0.03 0.30 1.72
C MET A 80 0.66 0.77 3.01
N CYS A 81 1.33 1.92 2.96
CA CYS A 81 1.67 2.72 4.15
C CYS A 81 0.99 4.09 4.05
N GLU A 82 0.26 4.48 5.10
CA GLU A 82 -0.45 5.75 5.19
C GLU A 82 0.25 6.69 6.17
N LEU A 83 0.37 7.96 5.81
CA LEU A 83 0.80 9.03 6.70
C LEU A 83 -0.39 9.92 7.04
N HIS A 84 -0.68 10.03 8.34
CA HIS A 84 -1.79 10.82 8.86
C HIS A 84 -1.33 12.21 9.33
N ARG A 85 -2.24 13.18 9.37
CA ARG A 85 -1.96 14.57 9.81
C ARG A 85 -1.33 14.67 11.21
N ASN A 86 -1.65 13.73 12.10
CA ASN A 86 -1.08 13.65 13.45
C ASN A 86 0.37 13.11 13.46
N GLY A 87 0.93 12.75 12.31
CA GLY A 87 2.27 12.18 12.15
C GLY A 87 2.33 10.65 12.28
N SER A 88 1.21 9.97 12.56
CA SER A 88 1.21 8.50 12.65
C SER A 88 1.37 7.86 11.27
N ARG A 89 2.10 6.74 11.26
CA ARG A 89 2.31 5.90 10.09
C ARG A 89 1.65 4.56 10.31
N ILE A 90 0.83 4.13 9.36
CA ILE A 90 0.07 2.88 9.45
C ILE A 90 0.45 2.01 8.25
N PHE A 91 0.87 0.77 8.51
CA PHE A 91 1.04 -0.23 7.47
C PHE A 91 -0.22 -1.07 7.38
N VAL A 92 -0.73 -1.26 6.17
CA VAL A 92 -2.01 -1.91 5.91
C VAL A 92 -1.80 -3.09 4.97
N GLU A 93 -2.44 -4.20 5.32
CA GLU A 93 -2.62 -5.38 4.49
C GLU A 93 -4.12 -5.56 4.27
N VAL A 94 -4.56 -5.62 3.02
CA VAL A 94 -5.99 -5.83 2.68
C VAL A 94 -6.22 -7.25 2.22
N LYS A 95 -7.25 -7.89 2.77
CA LYS A 95 -7.66 -9.27 2.43
C LYS A 95 -9.18 -9.35 2.53
N TYR A 96 -9.80 -10.14 1.64
CA TYR A 96 -11.19 -10.53 1.83
C TYR A 96 -11.33 -11.37 3.09
N GLU A 97 -12.48 -11.26 3.74
CA GLU A 97 -12.85 -12.16 4.82
C GLU A 97 -12.86 -13.60 4.29
N LYS A 98 -12.33 -14.53 5.09
CA LYS A 98 -12.42 -15.95 4.78
C LYS A 98 -13.85 -16.38 5.07
N THR A 99 -14.58 -16.79 4.03
CA THR A 99 -15.89 -17.42 4.18
C THR A 99 -15.77 -18.77 4.87
#